data_AF-A0A529LSR0-F1
#
_entry.id   AF-A0A529LSR0-F1
#
_cell.length_a   1.000
_cell.length_b   1.000
_cell.length_c   1.000
_cell.angle_alpha   90.00
_cell.angle_beta   90.00
_cell.angle_gamma   90.00
#
_symmetry.space_group_name_H-M   'P 1'
#
loop_
_entity.id
_entity.type
_entity.pdbx_description
1 polymer ?
#
loop_
_entity_poly.entity_id
_entity_poly.type
_entity_poly.pdbx_seq_one_letter_code
_entity_poly.pdbx_strand_id
1 'polypeptide(L)'
;MSNVSAGFRLVRAGWVLVREGVVAALPGEELSGLPKFGWRMARLFTRRRALAYERSDRLAKAVVRLGPSYVKLGQFLATRPDVVGNDMALDLATLQDKMHTFP
;
A
#
# COMPACT_ATOMS: atom_id res chain seq x y z
N MET A 1 10.29 -13.15 23.76
CA MET A 1 8.82 -12.99 23.72
C MET A 1 8.42 -12.14 22.51
N SER A 2 8.61 -12.68 21.30
CA SER A 2 8.86 -11.86 20.09
C SER A 2 7.77 -11.94 19.01
N ASN A 3 6.71 -12.74 19.20
CA ASN A 3 5.80 -13.09 18.10
C ASN A 3 4.52 -12.25 18.08
N VAL A 4 4.03 -11.81 19.25
CA VAL A 4 2.74 -11.11 19.37
C VAL A 4 2.84 -9.65 18.88
N SER A 5 3.95 -8.97 19.18
CA SER A 5 4.18 -7.58 18.72
C SER A 5 4.43 -7.49 17.21
N ALA A 6 5.09 -8.49 16.63
CA ALA A 6 5.27 -8.62 15.19
C ALA A 6 3.93 -8.83 14.47
N GLY A 7 3.08 -9.73 14.98
CA GLY A 7 1.72 -9.91 14.47
C GLY A 7 0.89 -8.62 14.53
N PHE A 8 0.96 -7.88 15.65
CA PHE A 8 0.25 -6.61 15.79
C PHE A 8 0.72 -5.55 14.78
N ARG A 9 2.03 -5.50 14.48
CA ARG A 9 2.57 -4.60 13.45
C ARG A 9 2.08 -4.93 12.06
N LEU A 10 1.98 -6.22 11.71
CA LEU A 10 1.45 -6.67 10.42
C LEU A 10 -0.05 -6.37 10.28
N VAL A 11 -0.83 -6.65 11.32
CA VAL A 11 -2.27 -6.31 11.34
C VAL A 11 -2.47 -4.81 11.20
N ARG A 12 -1.70 -4.00 11.94
CA ARG A 12 -1.72 -2.54 11.79
C ARG A 12 -1.33 -2.12 10.37
N ALA A 13 -0.35 -2.77 9.76
CA ALA A 13 0.08 -2.44 8.42
C ALA A 13 -1.01 -2.72 7.38
N GLY A 14 -1.61 -3.92 7.43
CA GLY A 14 -2.75 -4.29 6.61
C GLY A 14 -3.92 -3.32 6.79
N TRP A 15 -4.23 -2.95 8.04
CA TRP A 15 -5.30 -1.99 8.33
C TRP A 15 -5.04 -0.60 7.73
N VAL A 16 -3.79 -0.10 7.78
CA VAL A 16 -3.43 1.18 7.16
C VAL A 16 -3.57 1.11 5.64
N LEU A 17 -3.10 0.03 5.01
CA LEU A 17 -3.21 -0.17 3.56
C LEU A 17 -4.67 -0.19 3.08
N VAL A 18 -5.55 -0.88 3.81
CA VAL A 18 -6.99 -0.91 3.53
C VAL A 18 -7.62 0.46 3.72
N ARG A 19 -7.30 1.14 4.83
CA ARG A 19 -7.91 2.42 5.19
C ARG A 19 -7.52 3.56 4.24
N GLU A 20 -6.28 3.54 3.75
CA GLU A 20 -5.76 4.48 2.74
C GLU A 20 -6.12 4.07 1.30
N GLY A 21 -6.86 2.98 1.11
CA GLY A 21 -7.39 2.60 -0.20
C GLY A 21 -6.38 2.01 -1.18
N VAL A 22 -5.24 1.54 -0.70
CA VAL A 22 -4.23 0.84 -1.51
C VAL A 22 -4.79 -0.46 -2.04
N VAL A 23 -5.45 -1.25 -1.18
CA VAL A 23 -6.08 -2.52 -1.55
C VAL A 23 -7.18 -2.29 -2.59
N ALA A 24 -7.98 -1.23 -2.41
CA ALA A 24 -9.03 -0.86 -3.36
C ALA A 24 -8.51 -0.36 -4.71
N ALA A 25 -7.24 0.03 -4.79
CA ALA A 25 -6.60 0.49 -6.02
C ALA A 25 -5.90 -0.65 -6.81
N LEU A 26 -5.86 -1.86 -6.26
CA LEU A 26 -5.41 -3.05 -7.00
C LEU A 26 -6.55 -3.56 -7.90
N PRO A 27 -6.22 -4.10 -9.09
CA PRO A 27 -7.21 -4.66 -10.03
C PRO A 27 -7.84 -5.93 -9.44
N GLY A 28 -8.88 -5.77 -8.62
CA GLY A 28 -9.61 -6.88 -8.01
C GLY A 28 -10.55 -7.61 -8.99
N GLU A 29 -10.59 -7.18 -10.24
CA GLU A 29 -11.40 -7.75 -11.31
C GLU A 29 -10.85 -9.09 -11.80
N GLU A 30 -9.53 -9.26 -11.72
CA GLU A 30 -8.80 -10.49 -12.04
C GLU A 30 -8.92 -11.55 -10.93
N LEU A 31 -9.36 -11.17 -9.74
CA LEU A 31 -9.55 -12.09 -8.61
C LEU A 31 -10.88 -12.83 -8.71
N SER A 32 -10.87 -14.15 -8.50
CA SER A 32 -12.07 -14.99 -8.39
C SER A 32 -12.16 -15.67 -7.02
N GLY A 33 -13.38 -16.01 -6.57
CA GLY A 33 -13.61 -16.73 -5.31
C GLY A 33 -13.36 -15.92 -4.02
N LEU A 34 -12.79 -16.57 -3.00
CA LEU A 34 -12.53 -16.00 -1.66
C LEU A 34 -11.66 -14.72 -1.68
N PRO A 35 -10.58 -14.62 -2.49
CA PRO A 35 -9.82 -13.37 -2.64
C PRO A 35 -10.66 -12.17 -3.08
N LYS A 36 -11.63 -12.37 -3.98
CA LYS A 36 -12.54 -11.30 -4.45
C LYS A 36 -13.45 -10.80 -3.34
N PHE A 37 -13.95 -11.72 -2.51
CA PHE A 37 -14.75 -11.37 -1.33
C PHE A 37 -13.94 -10.55 -0.32
N GLY A 38 -12.71 -11.00 -0.01
CA GLY A 38 -11.79 -10.26 0.85
C GLY A 38 -11.48 -8.85 0.33
N TRP A 39 -11.20 -8.71 -0.97
CA TRP A 39 -11.00 -7.42 -1.62
C TRP A 39 -12.24 -6.52 -1.53
N ARG A 40 -13.43 -7.07 -1.77
CA ARG A 40 -14.69 -6.31 -1.69
C ARG A 40 -14.99 -5.84 -0.27
N MET A 41 -14.72 -6.67 0.74
CA MET A 41 -14.81 -6.29 2.14
C MET A 41 -13.80 -5.18 2.48
N ALA A 42 -12.54 -5.34 2.09
CA ALA A 42 -11.51 -4.31 2.29
C ALA A 42 -11.89 -2.96 1.63
N ARG A 43 -12.49 -3.00 0.44
CA ARG A 43 -12.97 -1.80 -0.26
C ARG A 43 -14.05 -1.05 0.53
N LEU A 44 -14.91 -1.75 1.27
CA LEU A 44 -15.92 -1.10 2.15
C LEU A 44 -15.27 -0.35 3.33
N PHE A 45 -14.12 -0.80 3.81
CA PHE A 45 -13.36 -0.15 4.89
C PHE A 45 -12.44 0.97 4.40
N THR A 46 -12.39 1.22 3.09
CA THR A 46 -11.60 2.32 2.51
C THR A 46 -12.23 3.66 2.86
N ARG A 47 -11.40 4.64 3.29
CA ARG A 47 -11.90 6.00 3.55
C ARG A 47 -12.39 6.65 2.27
N ARG A 48 -13.56 7.32 2.31
CA ARG A 48 -14.10 8.09 1.17
C ARG A 48 -13.09 9.10 0.60
N ARG A 49 -12.35 9.80 1.46
CA ARG A 49 -11.31 10.75 1.04
C ARG A 49 -10.16 10.06 0.29
N ALA A 50 -9.84 8.80 0.60
CA ALA A 50 -8.80 8.06 -0.09
C ALA A 50 -9.20 7.70 -1.53
N LEU A 51 -10.50 7.48 -1.78
CA LEU A 51 -11.03 7.20 -3.12
C LEU A 51 -10.92 8.39 -4.08
N ALA A 52 -10.80 9.61 -3.55
CA ALA A 52 -10.62 10.83 -4.34
C ALA A 52 -9.17 11.05 -4.82
N TYR A 53 -8.20 10.28 -4.31
CA TYR A 53 -6.80 10.38 -4.73
C TYR A 53 -6.46 9.34 -5.81
N GLU A 54 -5.46 9.66 -6.61
CA GLU A 54 -4.84 8.70 -7.54
C GLU A 54 -4.21 7.53 -6.79
N ARG A 55 -3.99 6.42 -7.51
CA ARG A 55 -3.44 5.18 -6.95
C ARG A 55 -2.06 5.37 -6.32
N SER A 56 -1.16 6.05 -7.03
CA SER A 56 0.18 6.45 -6.56
C SER A 56 0.12 7.22 -5.24
N ASP A 57 -0.77 8.21 -5.14
CA ASP A 57 -0.95 9.04 -3.95
C ASP A 57 -1.52 8.27 -2.75
N ARG A 58 -2.42 7.30 -2.99
CA ARG A 58 -2.94 6.41 -1.93
C ARG A 58 -1.82 5.55 -1.36
N LEU A 59 -1.01 4.97 -2.25
CA LEU A 59 0.15 4.16 -1.87
C LEU A 59 1.14 5.02 -1.07
N ALA A 60 1.41 6.24 -1.53
CA ALA A 60 2.30 7.15 -0.86
C ALA A 60 1.87 7.48 0.57
N LYS A 61 0.61 7.86 0.75
CA LYS A 61 0.04 8.16 2.07
C LYS A 61 0.06 6.95 2.99
N ALA A 62 -0.21 5.76 2.46
CA ALA A 62 -0.14 4.54 3.25
C ALA A 62 1.29 4.27 3.74
N VAL A 63 2.27 4.34 2.84
CA VAL A 63 3.68 4.06 3.15
C VAL A 63 4.25 5.08 4.15
N VAL A 64 3.95 6.37 3.99
CA VAL A 64 4.33 7.41 4.96
C VAL A 64 3.70 7.16 6.34
N ARG A 65 2.42 6.75 6.37
CA ARG A 65 1.71 6.45 7.62
C ARG A 65 2.19 5.17 8.31
N LEU A 66 2.75 4.23 7.56
CA LEU A 66 3.40 3.02 8.08
C LEU A 66 4.78 3.31 8.68
N GLY A 67 5.44 4.37 8.20
CA GLY A 67 6.69 4.90 8.74
C GLY A 67 7.91 4.67 7.83
N PRO A 68 9.07 5.23 8.21
CA PRO A 68 10.25 5.34 7.34
C PRO A 68 10.83 4.00 6.87
N SER A 69 10.68 2.92 7.64
CA SER A 69 11.12 1.59 7.20
C SER A 69 10.33 1.10 5.98
N TYR A 70 9.03 1.37 5.93
CA TYR A 70 8.19 0.98 4.78
C TYR A 70 8.45 1.87 3.57
N VAL A 71 8.84 3.13 3.78
CA VAL A 71 9.28 4.02 2.70
C VAL A 71 10.49 3.44 1.99
N LYS A 72 11.52 3.00 2.73
CA LYS A 72 12.71 2.37 2.15
C LYS A 72 12.38 1.07 1.41
N LEU A 73 11.44 0.27 1.93
CA LEU A 73 10.96 -0.92 1.23
C LEU A 73 10.25 -0.55 -0.08
N GLY A 74 9.40 0.48 -0.07
CA GLY A 74 8.77 1.00 -1.29
C GLY A 74 9.79 1.48 -2.32
N GLN A 75 10.86 2.16 -1.87
CA GLN A 75 11.95 2.59 -2.73
C GLN A 75 12.69 1.40 -3.36
N PHE A 76 12.97 0.36 -2.57
CA PHE A 76 13.59 -0.87 -3.07
C PHE A 76 12.69 -1.63 -4.05
N LEU A 77 11.38 -1.65 -3.82
CA LEU A 77 10.43 -2.32 -4.72
C LEU A 77 10.24 -1.55 -6.03
N ALA A 78 10.35 -0.22 -6.04
CA ALA A 78 10.25 0.57 -7.26
C ALA A 78 11.39 0.31 -8.25
N THR A 79 12.55 -0.15 -7.78
CA THR A 79 13.66 -0.54 -8.66
C THR A 79 13.53 -1.97 -9.18
N ARG A 80 12.50 -2.72 -8.76
CA ARG A 80 12.23 -4.11 -9.13
C ARG A 80 10.82 -4.30 -9.71
N PRO A 81 10.57 -3.78 -10.93
CA PRO A 81 9.29 -3.92 -11.62
C PRO A 81 8.91 -5.38 -11.92
N ASP A 82 9.89 -6.29 -11.93
CA ASP A 82 9.71 -7.73 -12.05
C ASP A 82 8.93 -8.35 -10.88
N VAL A 83 8.98 -7.74 -9.68
CA VAL A 83 8.31 -8.28 -8.48
C VAL A 83 6.93 -7.67 -8.26
N VAL A 84 6.78 -6.37 -8.48
CA VAL A 84 5.54 -5.62 -8.17
C VAL A 84 4.69 -5.30 -9.39
N GLY A 85 5.23 -5.54 -10.60
CA GLY A 85 4.62 -5.12 -11.85
C GLY A 85 4.99 -3.67 -12.21
N ASN A 86 5.00 -3.39 -13.51
CA ASN A 86 5.47 -2.11 -14.06
C ASN A 86 4.68 -0.91 -13.51
N ASP A 87 3.35 -1.00 -13.46
CA ASP A 87 2.49 0.10 -13.02
C ASP A 87 2.71 0.43 -11.53
N MET A 88 2.86 -0.59 -10.68
CA MET A 88 3.15 -0.36 -9.26
C MET A 88 4.57 0.16 -9.05
N ALA A 89 5.54 -0.26 -9.86
CA ALA A 89 6.89 0.27 -9.80
C ALA A 89 6.93 1.76 -10.14
N LEU A 90 6.16 2.20 -11.15
CA LEU A 90 6.01 3.62 -11.50
C LEU A 90 5.30 4.42 -10.39
N ASP A 91 4.22 3.86 -9.82
CA ASP A 91 3.53 4.46 -8.68
C ASP A 91 4.47 4.62 -7.46
N LEU A 92 5.32 3.62 -7.20
CA LEU A 92 6.34 3.64 -6.15
C LEU A 92 7.52 4.56 -6.50
N ALA A 93 7.87 4.74 -7.77
CA ALA A 93 8.91 5.67 -8.20
C ALA A 93 8.47 7.11 -7.89
N THR A 94 7.18 7.40 -8.05
CA THR A 94 6.57 8.69 -7.68
C THR A 94 6.67 8.98 -6.18
N LEU A 95 6.67 7.93 -5.32
CA LEU A 95 6.95 8.09 -3.88
C LEU A 95 8.35 8.64 -3.65
N GLN A 96 9.34 8.14 -4.41
CA GLN A 96 10.74 8.50 -4.22
C GLN A 96 10.96 9.99 -4.53
N ASP A 97 10.33 10.46 -5.60
CA ASP A 97 10.46 11.84 -6.08
C ASP A 97 9.81 12.87 -5.14
N LYS A 98 8.75 12.46 -4.42
CA LYS A 98 8.03 13.31 -3.46
C LYS A 98 8.65 13.33 -2.05
N MET A 99 9.69 12.54 -1.80
CA MET A 99 10.38 12.53 -0.51
C MET A 99 11.34 13.71 -0.43
N HIS A 100 11.04 14.68 0.44
CA HIS A 100 12.00 15.73 0.79
C HIS A 100 13.31 15.08 1.25
N THR A 101 14.43 15.48 0.63
CA THR A 101 15.77 15.14 1.07
C THR A 101 15.91 15.52 2.55
N PHE A 102 16.14 14.54 3.40
CA PHE A 102 16.44 14.81 4.80
C PHE A 102 17.81 15.52 4.88
N PRO A 103 17.96 16.63 5.61
CA PRO A 103 19.26 17.19 5.96
C PRO A 103 20.03 16.26 6.90
#